data_AF-A0A832J0R4-F1
#
_entry.id   AF-A0A832J0R4-F1
#
_cell.length_a   1.000
_cell.length_b   1.000
_cell.length_c   1.000
_cell.angle_alpha   90.00
_cell.angle_beta   90.00
_cell.angle_gamma   90.00
#
_symmetry.space_group_name_H-M   'P 1'
#
loop_
_entity.id
_entity.type
_entity.pdbx_description
1 polymer ?
#
loop_
_entity_poly.entity_id
_entity_poly.type
_entity_poly.pdbx_seq_one_letter_code
_entity_poly.pdbx_strand_id
1 'polypeptide(L)'
;VLKTSATRLPANKGPACTLVFMDPPYGKGLGEQALLSAGDNGWLAAGALIVWEENSAQFPPDGFELHDQRRYGDTWVTIVERL
;
A
#
# COMPACT_ATOMS: atom_id res chain seq x y z
N VAL A 1 6.88 6.30 15.08
CA VAL A 1 6.68 4.83 14.90
C VAL A 1 5.47 4.41 15.71
N LEU A 2 4.45 3.83 15.07
CA LEU A 2 3.26 3.29 15.75
C LEU A 2 3.49 1.80 16.04
N LYS A 3 3.15 1.35 17.26
CA LYS A 3 3.21 -0.08 17.63
C LYS A 3 1.87 -0.76 17.33
N THR A 4 1.56 -0.92 16.05
CA THR A 4 0.34 -1.62 15.60
C THR A 4 0.63 -2.41 14.32
N SER A 5 -0.29 -3.29 13.94
CA SER A 5 -0.24 -3.96 12.63
C SER A 5 -0.74 -3.00 11.54
N ALA A 6 -0.05 -2.93 10.41
CA ALA A 6 -0.48 -2.15 9.26
C ALA A 6 -1.80 -2.65 8.64
N THR A 7 -2.15 -3.92 8.86
CA THR A 7 -3.46 -4.49 8.47
C THR A 7 -4.63 -4.02 9.35
N ARG A 8 -4.33 -3.30 10.43
CA ARG A 8 -5.29 -2.76 11.42
C ARG A 8 -4.83 -1.39 11.89
N LEU A 9 -4.55 -0.50 10.95
CA LEU A 9 -4.22 0.89 11.26
C LEU A 9 -5.41 1.56 11.95
N PRO A 10 -5.19 2.33 13.02
CA PRO A 10 -6.24 3.16 13.62
C PRO A 10 -6.55 4.34 12.69
N ALA A 11 -7.66 5.04 12.91
CA ALA A 11 -7.95 6.30 12.24
C ALA A 11 -6.75 7.27 12.33
N ASN A 12 -6.32 7.79 11.19
CA ASN A 12 -5.26 8.79 11.11
C ASN A 12 -5.70 10.07 11.83
N LYS A 13 -4.85 10.59 12.70
CA LYS A 13 -5.09 11.84 13.45
C LYS A 13 -4.34 13.03 12.85
N GLY A 14 -3.51 12.80 11.84
CA GLY A 14 -2.69 13.81 11.18
C GLY A 14 -3.10 14.03 9.72
N PRO A 15 -2.29 14.76 8.95
CA PRO A 15 -2.48 14.87 7.52
C PRO A 15 -2.34 13.49 6.85
N ALA A 16 -3.10 13.27 5.77
CA ALA A 16 -2.97 12.08 4.96
C ALA A 16 -1.67 12.11 4.15
N CYS A 17 -1.06 10.94 3.93
CA CYS A 17 0.16 10.78 3.16
C CYS A 17 -0.13 10.85 1.66
N THR A 18 0.77 11.49 0.92
CA THR A 18 0.73 11.56 -0.56
C THR A 18 1.70 10.57 -1.22
N LEU A 19 2.67 10.03 -0.47
CA LEU A 19 3.59 8.99 -0.92
C LEU A 19 3.80 7.99 0.21
N VAL A 20 3.63 6.70 -0.08
CA VAL A 20 3.77 5.61 0.90
C VAL A 20 4.63 4.48 0.33
N PHE A 21 5.51 3.93 1.15
CA PHE A 21 6.31 2.75 0.83
C PHE A 21 5.81 1.57 1.67
N MET A 22 5.58 0.43 1.02
CA MET A 22 5.08 -0.79 1.62
C MET A 22 5.98 -1.97 1.27
N ASP A 23 6.66 -2.49 2.29
CA ASP A 23 7.48 -3.71 2.22
C ASP A 23 6.94 -4.74 3.24
N PRO A 24 5.79 -5.37 2.96
CA PRO A 24 5.23 -6.41 3.81
C PRO A 24 6.07 -7.69 3.73
N PRO A 25 5.97 -8.61 4.70
CA PRO A 25 6.54 -9.94 4.54
C PRO A 25 5.93 -10.66 3.32
N TYR A 26 6.77 -11.02 2.36
CA TYR A 26 6.35 -11.57 1.06
C TYR A 26 5.55 -12.88 1.16
N GLY A 27 4.67 -13.11 0.19
CA GLY A 27 3.89 -14.33 0.01
C GLY A 27 2.76 -14.52 1.02
N LYS A 28 2.40 -13.47 1.79
CA LYS A 28 1.39 -13.56 2.86
C LYS A 28 0.10 -12.77 2.59
N GLY A 29 0.01 -12.07 1.47
CA GLY A 29 -1.16 -11.22 1.16
C GLY A 29 -1.37 -10.07 2.16
N LEU A 30 -0.33 -9.68 2.90
CA LEU A 30 -0.42 -8.63 3.92
C LEU A 30 -0.37 -7.23 3.30
N GLY A 31 0.21 -7.08 2.10
CA GLY A 31 0.27 -5.82 1.38
C GLY A 31 -1.13 -5.28 1.09
N GLU A 32 -1.96 -6.05 0.41
CA GLU A 32 -3.35 -5.67 0.09
C GLU A 32 -4.15 -5.27 1.35
N GLN A 33 -4.05 -6.06 2.42
CA GLN A 33 -4.73 -5.77 3.69
C GLN A 33 -4.24 -4.46 4.33
N ALA A 34 -2.93 -4.18 4.25
CA ALA A 34 -2.36 -2.94 4.77
C ALA A 34 -2.78 -1.73 3.91
N LEU A 35 -2.84 -1.89 2.59
CA LEU A 35 -3.27 -0.86 1.65
C LEU A 35 -4.73 -0.44 1.91
N LEU A 36 -5.62 -1.44 2.01
CA LEU A 36 -7.03 -1.22 2.34
C LEU A 36 -7.19 -0.58 3.72
N SER A 37 -6.52 -1.11 4.75
CA SER A 37 -6.57 -0.52 6.10
C SER A 37 -6.08 0.93 6.12
N ALA A 38 -5.03 1.28 5.37
CA ALA A 38 -4.56 2.65 5.25
C ALA A 38 -5.57 3.56 4.55
N GLY A 39 -6.16 3.09 3.45
CA GLY A 39 -7.21 3.81 2.71
C GLY A 39 -8.43 4.11 3.58
N ASP A 40 -8.96 3.09 4.25
CA ASP A 40 -10.18 3.18 5.07
C ASP A 40 -10.02 4.08 6.30
N ASN A 41 -8.78 4.19 6.82
CA ASN A 41 -8.49 4.93 8.03
C ASN A 41 -7.90 6.33 7.77
N GLY A 42 -8.00 6.84 6.54
CA GLY A 42 -7.60 8.21 6.20
C GLY A 42 -6.09 8.45 6.22
N TRP A 43 -5.29 7.39 6.05
CA TRP A 43 -3.84 7.52 5.94
C TRP A 43 -3.39 7.94 4.55
N LEU A 44 -4.20 7.73 3.52
CA LEU A 44 -3.88 8.00 2.13
C LEU A 44 -4.70 9.18 1.61
N ALA A 45 -4.02 10.18 1.05
CA ALA A 45 -4.69 11.26 0.34
C ALA A 45 -5.27 10.75 -0.99
N ALA A 46 -6.25 11.46 -1.56
CA ALA A 46 -6.61 11.27 -2.97
C ALA A 46 -5.40 11.61 -3.85
N GLY A 47 -5.13 10.78 -4.86
CA GLY A 47 -3.93 10.86 -5.70
C GLY A 47 -2.63 10.43 -5.00
N ALA A 48 -2.71 9.81 -3.82
CA ALA A 48 -1.52 9.31 -3.15
C ALA A 48 -0.89 8.17 -3.95
N LEU A 49 0.43 8.20 -4.11
CA LEU A 49 1.20 7.12 -4.72
C LEU A 49 1.68 6.13 -3.66
N ILE A 50 1.51 4.84 -3.92
CA ILE A 50 1.94 3.77 -3.05
C ILE A 50 2.89 2.86 -3.81
N VAL A 51 4.10 2.72 -3.29
CA VAL A 51 5.12 1.80 -3.80
C VAL A 51 5.06 0.53 -2.95
N TRP A 52 4.63 -0.57 -3.56
CA TRP A 52 4.37 -1.84 -2.89
C TRP A 52 5.29 -2.93 -3.43
N GLU A 53 6.14 -3.46 -2.54
CA GLU A 53 7.03 -4.58 -2.81
C GLU A 53 6.39 -5.93 -2.49
N GLU A 54 6.59 -6.93 -3.36
CA GLU A 54 6.12 -8.29 -3.16
C GLU A 54 6.91 -9.32 -4.01
N ASN A 55 6.77 -10.62 -3.77
CA ASN A 55 7.41 -11.66 -4.60
C ASN A 55 6.65 -12.00 -5.90
N SER A 56 5.54 -11.31 -6.17
CA SER A 56 4.70 -11.51 -7.34
C SER A 56 4.03 -10.20 -7.75
N ALA A 57 3.67 -10.09 -9.03
CA ALA A 57 2.89 -8.96 -9.53
C ALA A 57 1.58 -8.82 -8.74
N GLN A 58 1.29 -7.61 -8.28
CA GLN A 58 0.09 -7.32 -7.52
C GLN A 58 -0.91 -6.55 -8.37
N PHE A 59 -2.19 -6.73 -8.08
CA PHE A 59 -3.27 -5.98 -8.70
C PHE A 59 -3.85 -5.00 -7.68
N PRO A 60 -4.17 -3.77 -8.08
CA PRO A 60 -4.79 -2.80 -7.17
C PRO A 60 -6.19 -3.30 -6.75
N PRO A 61 -6.54 -3.20 -5.46
CA PRO A 61 -7.91 -3.42 -5.02
C PRO A 61 -8.81 -2.23 -5.39
N ASP A 62 -10.11 -2.36 -5.19
CA ASP A 62 -11.07 -1.29 -5.44
C ASP A 62 -10.68 0.02 -4.73
N GLY A 63 -10.86 1.15 -5.42
CA GLY A 63 -10.46 2.47 -4.93
C GLY A 63 -8.98 2.82 -5.17
N PHE A 64 -8.25 1.93 -5.85
CA PHE A 64 -6.88 2.16 -6.33
C PHE A 64 -6.76 1.86 -7.81
N GLU A 65 -5.81 2.51 -8.46
CA GLU A 65 -5.47 2.29 -9.86
C GLU A 65 -4.00 1.89 -10.01
N LEU A 66 -3.71 1.00 -10.96
CA LEU A 66 -2.34 0.60 -11.26
C LEU A 66 -1.65 1.72 -12.03
N HIS A 67 -0.62 2.31 -11.44
CA HIS A 67 0.17 3.36 -12.08
C HIS A 67 1.36 2.78 -12.86
N ASP A 68 2.10 1.85 -12.25
CA ASP A 68 3.25 1.18 -12.87
C ASP A 68 3.53 -0.16 -12.18
N GLN A 69 4.25 -1.05 -12.85
CA GLN A 69 4.70 -2.31 -12.26
C GLN A 69 6.02 -2.75 -12.88
N ARG A 70 6.99 -3.08 -12.02
CA ARG A 70 8.36 -3.43 -12.42
C ARG A 70 8.86 -4.65 -11.67
N ARG A 71 9.75 -5.42 -12.29
CA ARG A 71 10.39 -6.58 -11.68
C ARG A 71 11.90 -6.37 -11.59
N TYR A 72 12.47 -6.66 -10.41
CA TYR A 72 13.89 -6.58 -10.09
C TYR A 72 14.33 -7.89 -9.43
N GLY A 73 14.90 -8.81 -10.22
CA GLY A 73 15.19 -10.17 -9.74
C GLY A 73 13.90 -10.90 -9.37
N ASP A 74 13.77 -11.30 -8.10
CA ASP A 74 12.58 -11.95 -7.57
C ASP A 74 11.58 -10.99 -6.90
N THR A 75 11.93 -9.71 -6.80
CA THR A 75 11.06 -8.68 -6.25
C THR A 75 10.25 -8.01 -7.36
N TRP A 76 8.95 -7.86 -7.11
CA TRP A 76 8.04 -6.99 -7.86
C TRP A 76 7.82 -5.70 -7.08
N VAL A 77 7.90 -4.58 -7.78
CA VAL A 77 7.51 -3.26 -7.30
C VAL A 77 6.26 -2.85 -8.05
N THR A 78 5.13 -2.77 -7.36
CA THR A 78 3.85 -2.31 -7.91
C THR A 78 3.60 -0.89 -7.39
N ILE A 79 3.40 0.05 -8.30
CA ILE A 79 3.04 1.43 -7.97
C ILE A 79 1.56 1.60 -8.24
N VAL A 80 0.81 1.96 -7.21
CA VAL A 80 -0.64 2.22 -7.32
C VAL A 80 -0.96 3.63 -6.86
N GLU A 81 -2.04 4.19 -7.39
CA GLU A 81 -2.56 5.51 -7.04
C GLU A 81 -3.92 5.37 -6.34
N ARG A 82 -4.13 6.14 -5.27
CA ARG A 82 -5.42 6.20 -4.56
C ARG A 82 -6.39 7.11 -5.33
N LEU A 83 -7.56 6.57 -5.71
CA LEU A 83 -8.60 7.31 -6.44
C LEU A 83 -9.37 8.35 -5.63
#